data_AF-A0A0K8W4N3-F1
#
_entry.id   AF-A0A0K8W4N3-F1
#
_cell.length_a   1.000
_cell.length_b   1.000
_cell.length_c   1.000
_cell.angle_alpha   90.00
_cell.angle_beta   90.00
_cell.angle_gamma   90.00
#
_symmetry.space_group_name_H-M   'P 1'
#
loop_
_entity.id
_entity.type
_entity.pdbx_description
1 polymer ?
#
loop_
_entity_poly.entity_id
_entity_poly.type
_entity_poly.pdbx_seq_one_letter_code
_entity_poly.pdbx_strand_id
1 'polypeptide(L)'
;RHVSGQQNVVADMMSRIEAITSETTFQSINYDDLATDQATDEELQSYLNGQVKHSLKLISYALPSSTKKVYYDISTDRIRPFINKRFRQAVLRTIHNISHPGSRTTSKMMSERFTWPEIHRDSHN
;
A
#
# COMPACT_ATOMS: atom_id res chain seq x y z
N ARG A 1 14.64 30.45 -1.54
CA ARG A 1 15.45 29.38 -2.15
C ARG A 1 14.48 28.34 -2.71
N HIS A 2 14.29 28.31 -4.04
CA HIS A 2 13.31 27.46 -4.71
C HIS A 2 14.04 26.20 -5.17
N VAL A 3 13.81 25.07 -4.50
CA VAL A 3 14.43 23.79 -4.89
C VAL A 3 13.65 23.25 -6.10
N SER A 4 14.38 22.94 -7.17
CA SER A 4 13.88 22.55 -8.48
C SER A 4 12.78 21.48 -8.43
N GLY A 5 11.75 21.64 -9.26
CA GLY A 5 10.47 20.91 -9.19
C GLY A 5 10.55 19.39 -9.28
N GLN A 6 11.60 18.79 -9.87
CA GLN A 6 11.75 17.32 -9.90
C GLN A 6 12.27 16.75 -8.58
N GLN A 7 13.21 17.44 -7.93
CA GLN A 7 13.72 17.01 -6.62
C GLN A 7 12.66 17.15 -5.53
N ASN A 8 11.80 18.17 -5.65
CA ASN A 8 10.69 18.35 -4.73
C ASN A 8 9.64 17.23 -4.87
N VAL A 9 9.38 16.72 -6.08
CA VAL A 9 8.43 15.60 -6.28
C VAL A 9 8.93 14.31 -5.64
N VAL A 10 10.22 13.99 -5.78
CA VAL A 10 10.80 12.79 -5.14
C VAL A 10 10.83 12.93 -3.62
N ALA A 11 11.22 14.11 -3.12
CA ALA A 11 11.23 14.38 -1.68
C ALA A 11 9.82 14.38 -1.07
N ASP A 12 8.84 14.97 -1.76
CA ASP A 12 7.42 14.96 -1.36
C ASP A 12 6.88 13.53 -1.34
N MET A 13 7.19 12.72 -2.36
CA MET A 13 6.78 11.32 -2.40
C MET A 13 7.42 10.50 -1.27
N MET A 14 8.70 10.71 -1.00
CA MET A 14 9.42 10.02 0.08
C MET A 14 8.88 10.42 1.45
N SER A 15 8.61 11.70 1.68
CA SER A 15 8.00 12.20 2.92
C SER A 15 6.58 11.67 3.13
N ARG A 16 5.79 11.55 2.05
CA ARG A 16 4.47 10.91 2.12
C ARG A 16 4.56 9.42 2.46
N ILE A 17 5.54 8.70 1.91
CA ILE A 17 5.79 7.29 2.27
C ILE A 17 6.23 7.16 3.72
N GLU A 18 7.11 8.04 4.21
CA GLU A 18 7.50 8.10 5.62
C GLU A 18 6.30 8.37 6.54
N ALA A 19 5.43 9.32 6.17
CA ALA A 19 4.20 9.57 6.90
C ALA A 19 3.29 8.33 6.96
N ILE A 20 3.12 7.62 5.83
CA ILE A 20 2.30 6.39 5.76
C ILE A 20 2.90 5.27 6.62
N THR A 21 4.20 5.03 6.49
CA THR A 21 4.88 3.93 7.22
C THR A 21 5.00 4.20 8.72
N SER A 22 5.00 5.47 9.14
CA SER A 22 5.05 5.87 10.56
C SER A 22 3.67 5.90 11.23
N GLU A 23 2.57 6.00 10.47
CA GLU A 23 1.22 5.98 10.99
C GLU A 23 0.90 4.67 11.74
N THR A 24 0.35 4.78 12.95
CA THR A 24 0.08 3.66 13.87
C THR A 24 -0.77 2.54 13.26
N THR A 25 -1.69 2.87 12.35
CA THR A 25 -2.53 1.89 11.63
C THR A 25 -1.70 0.90 10.79
N PHE A 26 -0.56 1.35 10.29
CA PHE A 26 0.34 0.59 9.43
C PHE A 26 1.45 -0.14 10.20
N GLN A 27 1.68 0.19 11.48
CA GLN A 27 2.64 -0.52 12.33
C GLN A 27 2.28 -2.00 12.57
N SER A 28 1.02 -2.39 12.32
CA SER A 28 0.60 -3.80 12.39
C SER A 28 1.15 -4.67 11.25
N ILE A 29 1.65 -4.06 10.18
CA ILE A 29 2.21 -4.77 9.03
C ILE A 29 3.73 -4.67 9.10
N ASN A 30 4.39 -5.83 9.07
CA ASN A 30 5.83 -5.86 8.86
C ASN A 30 6.14 -5.60 7.37
N TYR A 31 6.47 -4.35 7.05
CA TYR A 31 6.79 -3.95 5.68
C TYR A 31 8.05 -4.62 5.12
N ASP A 32 8.99 -5.00 5.97
CA ASP A 32 10.17 -5.75 5.56
C ASP A 32 9.79 -7.15 5.07
N ASP A 33 8.81 -7.79 5.71
CA ASP A 33 8.29 -9.09 5.26
C ASP A 33 7.40 -8.93 4.04
N LEU A 34 6.59 -7.86 3.99
CA LEU A 34 5.76 -7.53 2.82
C LEU A 34 6.63 -7.36 1.58
N ALA A 35 7.71 -6.59 1.68
CA ALA A 35 8.63 -6.36 0.56
C ALA A 35 9.30 -7.65 0.09
N THR A 36 9.70 -8.53 1.02
CA THR A 36 10.26 -9.84 0.69
C THR A 36 9.23 -10.70 -0.05
N ASP A 37 8.00 -10.77 0.45
CA ASP A 37 6.95 -11.62 -0.12
C ASP A 37 6.46 -11.08 -1.48
N GLN A 38 6.40 -9.74 -1.65
CA GLN A 38 6.12 -9.08 -2.93
C GLN A 38 7.14 -9.43 -4.02
N ALA A 39 8.39 -9.71 -3.68
CA ALA A 39 9.41 -10.12 -4.65
C ALA A 39 9.06 -11.46 -5.33
N THR A 40 8.29 -12.31 -4.65
CA THR A 40 7.86 -13.64 -5.13
C THR A 40 6.36 -13.72 -5.40
N ASP A 41 5.62 -12.62 -5.26
CA ASP A 41 4.17 -12.60 -5.44
C ASP A 41 3.78 -12.62 -6.92
N GLU A 42 3.36 -13.79 -7.41
CA GLU A 42 2.91 -13.99 -8.79
C GLU A 42 1.78 -13.04 -9.18
N GLU A 43 0.86 -12.74 -8.26
CA GLU A 43 -0.27 -11.85 -8.52
C GLU A 43 0.26 -10.46 -8.85
N LEU A 44 1.13 -9.91 -8.00
CA LEU A 44 1.78 -8.62 -8.24
C LEU A 44 2.59 -8.61 -9.54
N GLN A 45 3.35 -9.68 -9.83
CA GLN A 45 4.12 -9.77 -11.08
C GLN A 45 3.20 -9.75 -12.31
N SER A 46 2.03 -10.37 -12.27
CA SER A 46 1.07 -10.32 -13.38
C SER A 46 0.52 -8.92 -13.64
N TYR A 47 0.37 -8.07 -12.61
CA TYR A 47 0.03 -6.66 -12.80
C TYR A 47 1.21 -5.87 -13.39
N LEU A 48 2.41 -6.04 -12.83
CA LEU A 48 3.61 -5.33 -13.29
C LEU A 48 3.99 -5.68 -14.74
N ASN A 49 3.82 -6.94 -15.13
CA ASN A 49 4.10 -7.43 -16.47
C ASN A 49 2.95 -7.16 -17.46
N GLY A 50 1.86 -6.51 -17.02
CA GLY A 50 0.72 -6.17 -17.86
C GLY A 50 -0.11 -7.36 -18.34
N GLN A 51 0.03 -8.53 -17.70
CA GLN A 51 -0.81 -9.70 -17.99
C GLN A 51 -2.26 -9.47 -17.58
N VAL A 52 -2.46 -8.68 -16.51
CA VAL A 52 -3.78 -8.24 -16.06
C VAL A 52 -4.00 -6.80 -16.47
N LYS A 53 -5.16 -6.50 -17.08
CA LYS A 53 -5.57 -5.12 -17.33
C LYS A 53 -6.04 -4.48 -16.03
N HIS A 54 -5.40 -3.39 -15.62
CA HIS A 54 -5.77 -2.63 -14.44
C HIS A 54 -5.53 -1.12 -14.66
N SER A 55 -6.16 -0.29 -13.82
CA SER A 55 -5.95 1.16 -13.79
C SER A 55 -4.95 1.62 -12.72
N LEU A 56 -4.43 0.69 -11.90
CA LEU A 56 -3.43 1.00 -10.87
C LEU A 56 -2.13 1.53 -11.49
N LYS A 57 -1.49 2.47 -10.82
CA LYS A 57 -0.17 2.99 -11.20
C LYS A 57 0.82 2.56 -10.12
N LEU A 58 1.42 1.38 -10.31
CA LEU A 58 2.32 0.77 -9.34
C LEU A 58 3.75 1.29 -9.51
N ILE A 59 4.33 1.78 -8.42
CA ILE A 59 5.72 2.23 -8.33
C ILE A 59 6.41 1.52 -7.17
N SER A 60 7.67 1.13 -7.33
CA SER A 60 8.46 0.54 -6.25
C SER A 60 9.29 1.60 -5.54
N TYR A 61 9.16 1.73 -4.23
CA TYR A 61 10.00 2.63 -3.41
C TYR A 61 10.64 1.88 -2.25
N ALA A 62 11.88 2.25 -1.95
CA ALA A 62 12.60 1.71 -0.79
C ALA A 62 11.96 2.22 0.50
N LEU A 63 11.96 1.37 1.53
CA LEU A 63 11.53 1.77 2.86
C LEU A 63 12.56 2.74 3.46
N PRO A 64 12.14 3.73 4.28
CA PRO A 64 13.06 4.67 4.92
C PRO A 64 14.12 3.99 5.79
N SER A 65 13.76 2.84 6.38
CA SER A 65 14.60 2.05 7.30
C SER A 65 15.25 0.81 6.66
N SER A 66 15.02 0.52 5.37
CA SER A 66 15.46 -0.73 4.74
C SER A 66 15.73 -0.55 3.24
N THR A 67 16.68 -1.31 2.69
CA THR A 67 16.94 -1.31 1.23
C THR A 67 15.87 -2.05 0.43
N LYS A 68 14.96 -2.74 1.11
CA LYS A 68 13.84 -3.44 0.50
C LYS A 68 12.83 -2.45 -0.08
N LYS A 69 12.24 -2.86 -1.21
CA LYS A 69 11.27 -2.05 -1.94
C LYS A 69 9.87 -2.60 -1.77
N VAL A 70 8.94 -1.70 -1.51
CA VAL A 70 7.50 -1.99 -1.50
C VAL A 70 6.88 -1.34 -2.72
N TYR A 71 5.91 -2.02 -3.32
CA TYR A 71 5.10 -1.46 -4.38
C TYR A 71 3.94 -0.63 -3.81
N TYR A 72 3.78 0.56 -4.34
CA TYR A 72 2.73 1.52 -3.98
C TYR A 72 1.91 1.87 -5.21
N ASP A 73 0.61 2.04 -5.05
CA ASP A 73 -0.26 2.62 -6.05
C ASP A 73 -0.39 4.12 -5.86
N ILE A 74 -0.15 4.85 -6.95
CA ILE A 74 -0.28 6.30 -7.07
C ILE A 74 -1.31 6.69 -8.13
N SER A 75 -2.22 5.78 -8.50
CA SER A 75 -3.31 6.09 -9.43
C SER A 75 -4.29 7.12 -8.87
N THR A 76 -4.34 7.26 -7.54
CA THR A 76 -5.14 8.23 -6.80
C THR A 76 -4.27 9.31 -6.17
N ASP A 77 -4.89 10.37 -5.65
CA ASP A 77 -4.20 11.44 -4.91
C ASP A 77 -3.49 10.95 -3.63
N ARG A 78 -3.83 9.74 -3.17
CA ARG A 78 -3.18 9.07 -2.04
C ARG A 78 -2.26 7.95 -2.52
N ILE A 79 -1.07 7.91 -1.93
CA ILE A 79 -0.12 6.79 -2.09
C ILE A 79 -0.62 5.64 -1.21
N ARG A 80 -0.77 4.45 -1.78
CA ARG A 80 -1.32 3.28 -1.06
C ARG A 80 -0.41 2.07 -1.28
N PRO A 81 0.17 1.45 -0.24
CA PRO A 81 0.94 0.22 -0.40
C PRO A 81 0.07 -0.91 -0.98
N PHE A 82 0.65 -1.66 -1.91
CA PHE A 82 0.05 -2.85 -2.46
C PHE A 82 0.16 -4.00 -1.45
N ILE A 83 -0.97 -4.61 -1.10
CA ILE A 83 -1.01 -5.71 -0.13
C ILE A 83 -1.23 -7.03 -0.87
N ASN A 84 -0.19 -7.85 -0.90
CA ASN A 84 -0.24 -9.23 -1.37
C ASN A 84 -1.19 -10.09 -0.54
N LYS A 85 -1.65 -11.20 -1.12
CA LYS A 85 -2.69 -12.07 -0.56
C LYS A 85 -2.43 -12.50 0.88
N ARG A 86 -1.18 -12.83 1.21
CA ARG A 86 -0.76 -13.27 2.55
C ARG A 86 -1.04 -12.22 3.63
N PHE A 87 -0.84 -10.95 3.31
CA PHE A 87 -0.97 -9.87 4.29
C PHE A 87 -2.38 -9.29 4.34
N ARG A 88 -3.22 -9.51 3.33
CA ARG A 88 -4.62 -9.05 3.32
C ARG A 88 -5.36 -9.41 4.60
N GLN A 89 -5.26 -10.65 5.06
CA GLN A 89 -5.96 -11.08 6.27
C GLN A 89 -5.43 -10.40 7.55
N ALA A 90 -4.15 -10.07 7.61
CA ALA A 90 -3.58 -9.31 8.71
C ALA A 90 -4.11 -7.87 8.70
N VAL A 91 -4.12 -7.22 7.53
CA VAL A 91 -4.68 -5.87 7.34
C VAL A 91 -6.16 -5.83 7.70
N LEU A 92 -6.95 -6.79 7.20
CA LEU A 92 -8.36 -6.92 7.54
C LEU A 92 -8.55 -6.99 9.06
N ARG A 93 -7.85 -7.90 9.73
CA ARG A 93 -7.94 -8.06 11.19
C ARG A 93 -7.57 -6.79 11.96
N THR A 94 -6.49 -6.10 11.57
CA THR A 94 -6.10 -4.85 12.22
C THR A 94 -7.20 -3.79 12.10
N ILE A 95 -7.74 -3.58 10.90
CA ILE A 95 -8.76 -2.54 10.69
C ILE A 95 -10.08 -2.92 11.38
N HIS A 96 -10.46 -4.20 11.39
CA HIS A 96 -11.63 -4.67 12.17
C HIS A 96 -11.46 -4.38 13.66
N ASN A 97 -10.25 -4.56 14.21
CA ASN A 97 -9.97 -4.27 15.62
C ASN A 97 -9.98 -2.77 15.93
N ILE A 98 -9.63 -1.92 14.95
CA ILE A 98 -9.59 -0.45 15.10
C ILE A 98 -10.96 0.21 14.86
N SER A 99 -11.77 -0.30 13.92
CA SER A 99 -12.99 0.39 13.48
C SER A 99 -14.20 0.22 14.41
N HIS A 100 -14.14 -0.69 15.41
CA HIS A 100 -15.35 -1.28 16.02
C HIS A 100 -16.30 -1.88 14.93
N PRO A 101 -17.27 -2.75 15.26
CA PRO A 101 -18.05 -3.47 14.24
C PRO A 101 -19.02 -2.51 13.50
N GLY A 102 -18.52 -1.86 12.45
CA GLY A 102 -19.25 -1.02 11.52
C GLY A 102 -18.70 -1.22 10.10
N SER A 103 -19.24 -2.21 9.39
CA SER A 103 -18.71 -2.75 8.11
C SER A 103 -18.47 -1.70 7.01
N ARG A 104 -19.26 -0.62 6.94
CA ARG A 104 -19.11 0.42 5.91
C ARG A 104 -17.90 1.34 6.11
N THR A 105 -17.48 1.59 7.34
CA THR A 105 -16.34 2.47 7.63
C THR A 105 -15.02 1.75 7.30
N THR A 106 -14.99 0.43 7.54
CA THR A 106 -13.86 -0.47 7.33
C THR A 106 -13.41 -0.52 5.86
N SER A 107 -14.31 -0.77 4.90
CA SER A 107 -13.95 -0.86 3.47
C SER A 107 -13.43 0.47 2.92
N LYS A 108 -14.03 1.59 3.31
CA LYS A 108 -13.59 2.93 2.88
C LYS A 108 -12.19 3.23 3.40
N MET A 109 -11.95 3.03 4.71
CA MET A 109 -10.63 3.21 5.29
C MET A 109 -9.58 2.31 4.64
N MET A 110 -9.93 1.06 4.31
CA MET A 110 -9.02 0.15 3.60
C MET A 110 -8.67 0.66 2.22
N SER A 111 -9.66 1.02 1.40
CA SER A 111 -9.43 1.53 0.04
C SER A 111 -8.70 2.88 0.00
N GLU A 112 -8.79 3.67 1.07
CA GLU A 112 -8.07 4.92 1.22
C GLU A 112 -6.61 4.75 1.63
N ARG A 113 -6.27 3.63 2.29
CA ARG A 113 -4.97 3.38 2.94
C ARG A 113 -4.16 2.29 2.27
N PHE A 114 -4.80 1.32 1.64
CA PHE A 114 -4.20 0.14 1.04
C PHE A 114 -4.76 -0.06 -0.37
N THR A 115 -4.02 -0.80 -1.17
CA THR A 115 -4.50 -1.25 -2.48
C THR A 115 -4.24 -2.74 -2.63
N TRP A 116 -5.20 -3.46 -3.20
CA TRP A 116 -5.00 -4.77 -3.79
C TRP A 116 -6.18 -5.07 -4.71
N PRO A 117 -6.03 -5.99 -5.67
CA PRO A 117 -7.13 -6.43 -6.51
C PRO A 117 -8.26 -6.97 -5.64
N GLU A 118 -9.50 -6.50 -5.86
CA GLU A 118 -10.68 -6.98 -5.13
C GLU A 118 -10.78 -6.53 -3.66
N ILE A 119 -10.06 -5.48 -3.25
CA ILE A 119 -10.19 -4.87 -1.91
C ILE A 119 -11.63 -4.59 -1.48
N HIS A 120 -12.50 -4.20 -2.41
CA HIS A 120 -13.92 -3.96 -2.15
C HIS A 120 -14.71 -5.23 -1.90
N ARG A 121 -14.33 -6.34 -2.53
CA ARG A 121 -14.95 -7.66 -2.33
C ARG A 121 -14.50 -8.27 -1.00
N ASP A 122 -13.20 -8.18 -0.70
CA ASP A 122 -12.60 -8.79 0.49
C ASP A 122 -12.96 -8.02 1.78
N SER A 123 -13.32 -6.74 1.69
CA SER A 123 -13.69 -5.90 2.84
C SER A 123 -15.18 -5.97 3.21
N HIS A 124 -16.00 -6.74 2.48
CA HIS A 124 -17.45 -6.86 2.72
C HIS A 124 -17.87 -8.09 3.53
N ASN A 125 -16.92 -8.85 4.08
CA ASN A 125 -17.17 -10.15 4.71
C ASN A 125 -17.13 -10.07 6.24
#